data_AF-A0A6A6MCT3-F1
#
_entry.id   AF-A0A6A6MCT3-F1
#
_cell.length_a   1.000
_cell.length_b   1.000
_cell.length_c   1.000
_cell.angle_alpha   90.00
_cell.angle_beta   90.00
_cell.angle_gamma   90.00
#
_symmetry.space_group_name_H-M   'P 1'
#
loop_
_entity.id
_entity.type
_entity.pdbx_description
1 polymer ?
#
loop_
_entity_poly.entity_id
_entity_poly.type
_entity_poly.pdbx_seq_one_letter_code
_entity_poly.pdbx_strand_id
1 'polypeptide(L)'
;MEFDLQLQTEDCLKSSGAKEFDKLPWKGGSEGNPDYECLRAELRKMAPPNGRAVLLFRARCGCPVAKLEGWGPKKGRRHKKALANVAVNGGGDHR
;
A
#
# COMPACT_ATOMS: atom_id res chain seq x y z
N MET A 1 -16.63 20.29 -1.29
CA MET A 1 -16.65 18.83 -1.07
C MET A 1 -15.56 18.56 -0.05
N GLU A 2 -15.86 17.85 1.03
CA GLU A 2 -14.87 17.55 2.06
C GLU A 2 -14.21 16.21 1.77
N PHE A 3 -12.95 16.06 2.19
CA PHE A 3 -12.24 14.81 2.11
C PHE A 3 -11.43 14.56 3.38
N ASP A 4 -11.36 13.28 3.77
CA ASP A 4 -10.41 12.81 4.77
C ASP A 4 -9.29 12.02 4.09
N LEU A 5 -8.07 12.11 4.64
CA LEU A 5 -6.98 11.22 4.29
C LEU A 5 -6.72 10.25 5.44
N GLN A 6 -6.84 8.96 5.18
CA GLN A 6 -6.59 7.91 6.16
C GLN A 6 -5.40 7.04 5.75
N LEU A 7 -4.45 6.84 6.67
CA LEU A 7 -3.37 5.87 6.53
C LEU A 7 -3.75 4.60 7.29
N GLN A 8 -3.97 3.52 6.56
CA GLN A 8 -4.35 2.23 7.12
C GLN A 8 -3.13 1.32 7.12
N THR A 9 -2.60 1.02 8.30
CA THR A 9 -1.53 0.04 8.46
C THR A 9 -2.06 -1.39 8.28
N GLU A 10 -1.15 -2.34 8.14
CA GLU A 10 -1.50 -3.76 8.00
C GLU A 10 -2.42 -4.26 9.13
N ASP A 11 -2.21 -3.79 10.36
CA ASP A 11 -3.01 -4.18 11.52
C ASP A 11 -4.41 -3.55 11.48
N CYS A 12 -4.53 -2.29 11.08
CA CYS A 12 -5.83 -1.62 10.92
C CYS A 12 -6.69 -2.28 9.83
N LEU A 13 -6.08 -2.82 8.77
CA LEU A 13 -6.78 -3.51 7.69
C LEU A 13 -7.41 -4.84 8.14
N LYS A 14 -6.87 -5.48 9.18
CA LYS A 14 -7.41 -6.73 9.75
C LYS A 14 -8.65 -6.46 10.59
N SER A 15 -8.80 -5.24 11.13
CA SER A 15 -9.95 -4.82 11.93
C SER A 15 -11.19 -4.52 11.08
N SER A 16 -12.38 -4.77 11.62
CA SER A 16 -13.66 -4.58 10.88
C SER A 16 -13.91 -3.15 10.41
N GLY A 17 -13.40 -2.13 11.11
CA GLY A 17 -13.64 -0.72 10.76
C GLY A 17 -13.04 -0.30 9.41
N ALA A 18 -11.93 -0.89 8.99
CA ALA A 18 -11.32 -0.58 7.68
C ALA A 18 -12.12 -1.15 6.49
N LYS A 19 -12.99 -2.14 6.74
CA LYS A 19 -13.81 -2.81 5.72
C LYS A 19 -15.06 -2.04 5.34
N GLU A 20 -15.51 -1.12 6.20
CA GLU A 20 -16.70 -0.29 5.94
C GLU A 20 -16.49 0.59 4.70
N PHE A 21 -15.31 1.23 4.61
CA PHE A 21 -14.96 2.08 3.48
C PHE A 21 -14.65 1.29 2.21
N ASP A 22 -14.40 -0.02 2.32
CA ASP A 22 -14.07 -0.85 1.17
C ASP A 22 -15.23 -1.01 0.19
N LYS A 23 -16.46 -0.91 0.71
CA LYS A 23 -17.70 -1.00 -0.04
C LYS A 23 -18.06 0.27 -0.81
N LEU A 24 -17.35 1.37 -0.56
CA LEU A 24 -17.64 2.64 -1.20
C LEU A 24 -17.22 2.64 -2.67
N PRO A 25 -17.97 3.32 -3.54
CA PRO A 25 -17.64 3.38 -4.95
C PRO A 25 -16.32 4.13 -5.16
N TRP A 26 -15.62 3.74 -6.21
CA TRP A 26 -14.39 4.38 -6.65
C TRP A 26 -14.68 5.77 -7.23
N LYS A 27 -13.99 6.82 -6.75
CA LYS A 27 -14.18 8.21 -7.23
C LYS A 27 -13.29 8.59 -8.43
N GLY A 28 -12.40 7.72 -8.87
CA GLY A 28 -11.40 8.06 -9.90
C GLY A 28 -11.85 7.89 -11.35
N GLY A 29 -13.15 7.76 -11.63
CA GLY A 29 -13.67 7.59 -13.00
C GLY A 29 -13.10 6.36 -13.73
N SER A 30 -13.38 6.24 -15.02
CA SER A 30 -12.72 5.27 -15.91
C SER A 30 -11.20 5.41 -15.79
N GLU A 31 -10.46 4.30 -15.91
CA GLU A 31 -9.02 4.12 -15.66
C GLU A 31 -8.08 4.99 -16.55
N GLY A 32 -8.61 6.02 -17.24
CA GLY A 32 -7.90 6.88 -18.18
C GLY A 32 -7.87 8.37 -17.82
N ASN A 33 -8.33 8.80 -16.63
CA ASN A 33 -8.18 10.20 -16.23
C ASN A 33 -6.79 10.44 -15.57
N PRO A 34 -5.91 11.26 -16.18
CA PRO A 34 -4.53 11.41 -15.74
C PRO A 34 -4.40 12.05 -14.34
N ASP A 35 -5.33 12.93 -13.96
CA ASP A 35 -5.30 13.59 -12.64
C ASP A 35 -5.49 12.56 -11.52
N TYR A 36 -6.38 11.59 -11.72
CA TYR A 36 -6.59 10.52 -10.75
C TYR A 36 -5.40 9.56 -10.68
N GLU A 37 -4.67 9.35 -11.78
CA GLU A 37 -3.44 8.56 -11.76
C GLU A 37 -2.32 9.27 -10.98
N CYS A 38 -2.14 10.58 -11.17
CA CYS A 38 -1.25 11.38 -10.35
C CYS A 38 -1.61 11.30 -8.86
N LEU A 39 -2.90 11.40 -8.54
CA LEU A 39 -3.36 11.33 -7.15
C LEU A 39 -3.19 9.92 -6.55
N ARG A 40 -3.44 8.85 -7.31
CA ARG A 40 -3.13 7.46 -6.91
C ARG A 40 -1.64 7.31 -6.62
N ALA A 41 -0.77 7.86 -7.47
CA ALA A 41 0.67 7.81 -7.27
C ALA A 41 1.07 8.50 -5.96
N GLU A 42 0.46 9.64 -5.64
CA GLU A 42 0.74 10.34 -4.39
C GLU A 42 0.25 9.58 -3.16
N LEU A 43 -0.94 8.96 -3.24
CA LEU A 43 -1.43 8.07 -2.19
C LEU A 43 -0.48 6.88 -1.97
N ARG A 44 0.07 6.27 -3.03
CA ARG A 44 1.05 5.17 -2.92
C ARG A 44 2.33 5.61 -2.21
N LYS A 45 2.78 6.86 -2.39
CA LYS A 45 3.97 7.40 -1.69
C LYS A 45 3.71 7.62 -0.20
N MET A 46 2.50 8.05 0.16
CA MET A 46 2.11 8.26 1.56
C MET A 46 1.74 6.96 2.30
N ALA A 47 1.35 5.92 1.56
CA ALA A 47 0.88 4.68 2.14
C ALA A 47 1.97 3.97 2.95
N PRO A 48 1.65 3.48 4.17
CA PRO A 48 2.61 2.74 4.98
C PRO A 48 2.95 1.38 4.34
N PRO A 49 4.11 0.78 4.66
CA PRO A 49 4.48 -0.55 4.19
C PRO A 49 3.40 -1.60 4.51
N ASN A 50 3.05 -2.45 3.55
CA ASN A 50 1.93 -3.43 3.63
C ASN A 50 0.54 -2.83 3.95
N GLY A 51 0.40 -1.51 3.96
CA GLY A 51 -0.85 -0.82 4.18
C GLY A 51 -1.33 -0.06 2.95
N ARG A 52 -2.24 0.87 3.16
CA ARG A 52 -2.76 1.77 2.11
C ARG A 52 -3.05 3.16 2.64
N ALA A 53 -2.99 4.14 1.76
CA ALA A 53 -3.57 5.47 1.97
C ALA A 53 -4.92 5.53 1.24
N VAL A 54 -5.94 6.03 1.91
CA VAL A 54 -7.31 6.17 1.37
C VAL A 54 -7.74 7.62 1.49
N LEU A 55 -8.10 8.21 0.35
CA LEU A 55 -8.78 9.49 0.28
C LEU A 55 -10.28 9.23 0.26
N LEU A 56 -10.97 9.65 1.32
CA LEU A 56 -12.40 9.43 1.52
C LEU A 56 -13.15 10.71 1.22
N PHE A 57 -14.08 10.66 0.27
CA PHE A 57 -14.88 11.82 -0.09
C PHE A 57 -16.19 11.81 0.66
N ARG A 58 -16.52 12.92 1.30
CA ARG A 58 -17.77 13.07 2.07
C ARG A 58 -18.74 14.01 1.37
N ALA A 59 -20.02 13.67 1.46
CA ALA A 59 -21.10 14.59 1.18
C ALA A 59 -21.18 15.67 2.27
N ARG A 60 -21.97 16.72 2.04
CA ARG A 60 -22.18 17.79 3.04
C ARG A 60 -22.80 17.30 4.35
N CYS A 61 -23.51 16.19 4.34
CA CYS A 61 -24.03 15.54 5.54
C CYS A 61 -22.96 14.75 6.32
N GLY A 62 -21.71 14.72 5.85
CA GLY A 62 -20.62 13.96 6.46
C GLY A 62 -20.59 12.48 6.05
N CYS A 63 -21.61 11.95 5.38
CA CYS A 63 -21.60 10.56 4.92
C CYS A 63 -20.49 10.34 3.88
N PRO A 64 -19.70 9.26 4.00
CA PRO A 64 -18.73 8.92 2.98
C PRO A 64 -19.46 8.42 1.72
N VAL A 65 -19.10 8.98 0.56
CA VAL A 65 -19.80 8.72 -0.70
C VAL A 65 -18.94 8.02 -1.74
N ALA A 66 -17.62 8.16 -1.65
CA ALA A 66 -16.69 7.51 -2.57
C ALA A 66 -15.27 7.49 -1.98
N LYS A 67 -14.39 6.66 -2.54
CA LYS A 67 -12.98 6.58 -2.14
C LYS A 67 -12.02 6.54 -3.32
N LEU A 68 -10.76 6.89 -3.04
CA LEU A 68 -9.59 6.65 -3.88
C LEU A 68 -8.50 6.02 -3.00
N GLU A 69 -7.82 4.98 -3.46
CA GLU A 69 -6.82 4.28 -2.66
C GLU A 69 -5.49 4.09 -3.39
N GLY A 70 -4.41 4.18 -2.62
CA GLY A 70 -3.04 3.85 -3.04
C GLY A 70 -2.44 2.84 -2.06
N TRP A 71 -2.04 1.67 -2.57
CA TRP A 71 -1.38 0.63 -1.79
C TRP A 71 0.10 0.96 -1.61
N GLY A 72 0.57 0.81 -0.38
CA GLY A 72 1.97 0.99 -0.04
C GLY A 72 2.84 -0.15 -0.57
N PRO A 73 4.16 0.01 -0.52
CA PRO A 73 5.08 -1.04 -0.95
C PRO A 73 4.88 -2.29 -0.10
N LYS A 74 4.81 -3.45 -0.76
CA LYS A 74 4.85 -4.74 -0.05
C LYS A 74 6.23 -4.91 0.57
N LYS A 75 6.31 -4.93 1.89
CA LYS A 75 7.52 -5.28 2.62
C LYS A 75 7.81 -6.74 2.31
N GLY A 76 8.78 -6.99 1.43
CA GLY A 76 9.23 -8.33 1.12
C GLY A 76 9.51 -9.07 2.41
N ARG A 77 8.97 -10.29 2.54
CA ARG A 77 9.37 -11.21 3.60
C ARG A 77 10.88 -11.36 3.44
N ARG A 78 11.68 -10.80 4.36
CA ARG A 78 13.11 -11.07 4.39
C ARG A 78 13.24 -12.58 4.54
N HIS A 79 13.42 -13.30 3.43
CA HIS A 79 13.99 -14.63 3.51
C HIS A 79 15.34 -14.40 4.17
N LYS A 80 15.48 -14.87 5.41
CA LYS A 80 16.79 -15.06 6.03
C LYS A 80 17.51 -16.00 5.08
N LYS A 81 18.26 -15.45 4.13
CA LYS A 81 19.26 -16.21 3.38
C LYS A 81 20.18 -16.72 4.48
N ALA A 82 20.00 -17.98 4.87
CA ALA A 82 20.98 -18.66 5.68
C ALA A 82 22.30 -18.48 4.94
N LEU A 83 23.29 -17.87 5.61
CA LEU A 83 24.67 -17.93 5.21
C LEU A 83 25.04 -19.42 5.21
N ALA A 84 24.85 -20.06 4.07
CA ALA A 84 25.27 -21.41 3.82
C ALA A 84 26.24 -21.35 2.64
N ASN A 85 27.48 -21.74 2.95
CA ASN A 85 28.53 -22.17 2.03
C ASN A 85 29.52 -21.09 1.56
N VAL A 86 30.35 -20.60 2.50
CA VAL A 86 31.80 -20.44 2.21
C VAL A 86 32.51 -21.58 2.92
N ALA A 87 32.72 -22.68 2.18
CA ALA A 87 33.58 -23.78 2.59
C ALA A 87 34.05 -24.52 1.34
N VAL A 88 34.92 -23.91 0.55
CA VAL A 88 35.99 -24.63 -0.18
C VAL A 88 37.12 -23.64 -0.45
N ASN A 89 38.14 -23.64 0.39
CA ASN A 89 39.46 -23.16 0.00
C ASN A 89 40.49 -23.97 0.78
N GLY A 90 41.30 -24.74 0.08
CA GLY A 90 42.35 -25.57 0.67
C GLY A 90 42.62 -26.83 -0.16
N GLY A 91 43.28 -26.66 -1.31
CA GLY A 91 43.74 -27.80 -2.10
C GLY A 91 44.25 -27.37 -3.47
N GLY A 92 45.47 -26.82 -3.52
CA GLY A 92 46.13 -26.41 -4.76
C GLY A 92 47.64 -26.48 -4.60
N ASP A 93 48.19 -27.64 -4.96
CA ASP A 93 49.61 -27.97 -5.10
C ASP A 93 50.28 -27.10 -6.18
N HIS A 94 51.39 -26.45 -5.84
CA HIS A 94 52.30 -25.84 -6.82
C HIS A 94 53.77 -25.95 -6.37
N ARG A 95 54.46 -26.93 -6.95
CA ARG A 95 55.90 -26.97 -7.28
C ARG A 95 56.95 -27.18 -6.18
#